data_AF-A0A1I3KG75-F1
#
_entry.id   AF-A0A1I3KG75-F1
#
_cell.length_a   1.000
_cell.length_b   1.000
_cell.length_c   1.000
_cell.angle_alpha   90.00
_cell.angle_beta   90.00
_cell.angle_gamma   90.00
#
_symmetry.space_group_name_H-M   'P 1'
#
loop_
_entity.id
_entity.type
_entity.pdbx_description
1 polymer ?
#
loop_
_entity_poly.entity_id
_entity_poly.type
_entity_poly.pdbx_seq_one_letter_code
_entity_poly.pdbx_strand_id
1 'polypeptide(L)'
;MSLADDQNRQHVLDAADALDCTVYRPDEDDLDAEEEDLGDAKVLFTGPFEPPQEWDADEREDYFDGTDPALFVTALIACEAKPGSKAFFAPQAGDLLAAMNAGKVEMYFVCERLDDENGSSYVLIRDEDTD
;
A
#
# COMPACT_ATOMS: atom_id res chain seq x y z
N MET A 1 0.53 -5.02 -17.65
CA MET A 1 0.76 -5.91 -16.49
C MET A 1 1.82 -6.92 -16.89
N SER A 2 2.91 -7.02 -16.11
CA SER A 2 3.97 -8.01 -16.35
C SER A 2 3.52 -9.40 -15.86
N LEU A 3 4.17 -10.47 -16.30
CA LEU A 3 3.93 -11.83 -15.79
C LEU A 3 4.18 -11.91 -14.28
N ALA A 4 5.21 -11.21 -13.79
CA ALA A 4 5.54 -11.14 -12.36
C ALA A 4 4.42 -10.47 -11.54
N ASP A 5 3.80 -9.42 -12.08
CA ASP A 5 2.71 -8.69 -11.44
C ASP A 5 1.43 -9.55 -11.33
N ASP A 6 1.15 -10.37 -12.35
CA ASP A 6 0.04 -11.34 -12.31
C ASP A 6 0.28 -12.46 -11.28
N GLN A 7 1.52 -12.95 -11.17
CA GLN A 7 1.90 -13.95 -10.15
C GLN A 7 1.80 -13.38 -8.73
N ASN A 8 2.29 -12.16 -8.50
CA ASN A 8 2.15 -11.48 -7.20
C ASN A 8 0.70 -11.26 -6.84
N ARG A 9 -0.10 -10.76 -7.79
CA ARG A 9 -1.54 -10.58 -7.58
C ARG A 9 -2.16 -11.90 -7.13
N GLN A 10 -1.90 -13.00 -7.83
CA GLN A 10 -2.48 -14.28 -7.48
C GLN A 10 -1.99 -14.80 -6.13
N HIS A 11 -0.72 -14.57 -5.78
CA HIS A 11 -0.15 -14.92 -4.47
C HIS A 11 -0.85 -14.16 -3.33
N VAL A 12 -1.05 -12.85 -3.47
CA VAL A 12 -1.74 -12.04 -2.46
C VAL A 12 -3.21 -12.46 -2.31
N LEU A 13 -3.89 -12.75 -3.43
CA LEU A 13 -5.30 -13.14 -3.39
C LEU A 13 -5.54 -14.52 -2.75
N ASP A 14 -4.55 -15.43 -2.81
CA ASP A 14 -4.61 -16.78 -2.22
C ASP A 14 -4.03 -16.85 -0.80
N ALA A 15 -3.20 -15.88 -0.42
CA ALA A 15 -2.53 -15.88 0.87
C ALA A 15 -3.54 -15.81 2.03
N ALA A 16 -3.48 -16.79 2.92
CA ALA A 16 -4.33 -16.84 4.11
C ALA A 16 -4.06 -15.71 5.11
N ASP A 17 -2.87 -15.10 5.04
CA ASP A 17 -2.45 -13.97 5.85
C ASP A 17 -2.80 -12.62 5.21
N ALA A 18 -3.27 -12.61 3.96
CA ALA A 18 -3.68 -11.38 3.31
C ALA A 18 -4.98 -10.86 3.93
N LEU A 19 -4.97 -9.58 4.27
CA LEU A 19 -6.12 -8.88 4.82
C LEU A 19 -6.95 -8.29 3.69
N ASP A 20 -8.27 -8.28 3.88
CA ASP A 20 -9.18 -7.56 3.00
C ASP A 20 -8.99 -6.06 3.23
N CYS A 21 -8.90 -5.28 2.16
CA CYS A 21 -8.72 -3.84 2.24
C CYS A 21 -9.49 -3.09 1.13
N THR A 22 -9.79 -1.83 1.38
CA THR A 22 -10.36 -0.93 0.37
C THR A 22 -9.39 0.21 0.13
N VAL A 23 -9.20 0.61 -1.12
CA VAL A 23 -8.27 1.69 -1.51
C VAL A 23 -9.06 2.92 -1.92
N TYR A 24 -8.65 4.06 -1.38
CA TYR A 24 -9.23 5.36 -1.64
C TYR A 24 -8.19 6.29 -2.24
N ARG A 25 -8.61 7.17 -3.14
CA ARG A 25 -7.74 8.18 -3.74
C ARG A 25 -8.20 9.57 -3.32
N PRO A 26 -7.45 10.28 -2.48
CA PRO A 26 -7.74 11.67 -2.18
C PRO A 26 -7.57 12.54 -3.44
N ASP A 27 -8.30 13.65 -3.49
CA ASP A 27 -8.13 14.67 -4.54
C ASP A 27 -6.92 15.56 -4.18
N GLU A 28 -5.91 15.58 -5.06
CA GLU A 28 -4.68 16.34 -4.82
C GLU A 28 -4.89 17.86 -4.93
N ASP A 29 -5.94 18.30 -5.63
CA ASP A 29 -6.25 19.72 -5.84
C ASP A 29 -7.25 20.26 -4.80
N ASP A 30 -7.98 19.39 -4.09
CA ASP A 30 -9.01 19.76 -3.12
C ASP A 30 -9.03 18.85 -1.87
N LEU A 31 -8.39 19.32 -0.79
CA LEU A 31 -8.30 18.59 0.49
C LEU A 31 -9.64 18.49 1.26
N ASP A 32 -10.67 19.21 0.83
CA ASP A 32 -12.03 19.14 1.38
C ASP A 32 -12.95 18.22 0.55
N ALA A 33 -12.46 17.66 -0.57
CA ALA A 33 -13.19 16.70 -1.38
C ALA A 33 -13.24 15.31 -0.73
N GLU A 34 -14.34 14.60 -1.00
CA GLU A 34 -14.48 13.20 -0.59
C GLU A 34 -13.52 12.33 -1.41
N GLU A 35 -12.83 11.40 -0.75
CA GLU A 35 -11.88 10.50 -1.39
C GLU A 35 -12.60 9.54 -2.37
N GLU A 36 -12.01 9.33 -3.55
CA GLU A 36 -12.56 8.41 -4.54
C GLU A 36 -12.32 6.96 -4.09
N ASP A 37 -13.40 6.21 -3.86
CA ASP A 37 -13.37 4.76 -3.65
C ASP A 37 -12.92 4.05 -4.94
N LEU A 38 -11.68 3.53 -4.95
CA LEU A 38 -11.16 2.75 -6.07
C LEU A 38 -11.72 1.32 -6.05
N GLY A 39 -11.97 0.80 -4.84
CA GLY A 39 -12.65 -0.47 -4.59
C GLY A 39 -11.83 -1.47 -3.79
N ASP A 40 -12.31 -2.72 -3.79
CA ASP A 40 -11.80 -3.79 -2.94
C ASP A 40 -10.48 -4.41 -3.46
N ALA A 41 -9.60 -4.69 -2.50
CA ALA A 41 -8.29 -5.29 -2.70
C ALA A 41 -7.94 -6.21 -1.53
N LYS A 42 -6.83 -6.94 -1.68
CA LYS A 42 -6.16 -7.64 -0.61
C LYS A 42 -4.76 -7.08 -0.41
N VAL A 43 -4.35 -6.97 0.85
CA VAL A 43 -3.01 -6.54 1.25
C VAL A 43 -2.31 -7.65 2.01
N LEU A 44 -1.09 -7.98 1.61
CA LEU A 44 -0.22 -8.91 2.31
C LEU A 44 1.00 -8.15 2.82
N PHE A 45 1.09 -7.98 4.14
CA PHE A 45 2.23 -7.33 4.77
C PHE A 45 3.45 -8.24 4.75
N THR A 46 4.58 -7.71 4.28
CA THR A 46 5.85 -8.45 4.13
C THR A 46 6.83 -8.16 5.26
N GLY A 47 6.61 -7.08 6.01
CA GLY A 47 7.45 -6.69 7.15
C GLY A 47 7.56 -5.17 7.31
N PRO A 48 8.34 -4.70 8.29
CA PRO A 48 8.72 -3.28 8.37
C PRO A 48 9.55 -2.86 7.15
N PHE A 49 9.45 -1.60 6.76
CA PHE A 49 10.29 -1.05 5.71
C PHE A 49 11.74 -0.94 6.21
N GLU A 50 12.66 -1.53 5.45
CA GLU A 50 14.09 -1.41 5.71
C GLU A 50 14.69 -0.42 4.70
N PRO A 51 15.14 0.77 5.13
CA PRO A 51 15.75 1.72 4.21
C PRO A 51 17.02 1.11 3.58
N PRO A 52 17.30 1.39 2.30
CA PRO A 52 18.49 0.92 1.62
C PRO A 52 19.77 1.16 2.43
N GLN A 53 20.66 0.15 2.48
CA GLN A 53 21.92 0.26 3.23
C GLN A 53 22.85 1.34 2.68
N GLU A 54 22.69 1.68 1.40
CA GLU A 54 23.44 2.74 0.72
C GLU A 54 23.02 4.15 1.17
N TRP A 55 21.83 4.31 1.76
CA TRP A 55 21.40 5.60 2.28
C TRP A 55 22.22 5.97 3.52
N ASP A 56 22.79 7.18 3.48
CA ASP A 56 23.41 7.81 4.63
C ASP A 56 22.35 8.25 5.66
N ALA A 57 22.80 8.71 6.83
CA ALA A 57 21.90 9.15 7.90
C ALA A 57 20.98 10.31 7.48
N ASP A 58 21.49 11.23 6.65
CA ASP A 58 20.77 12.41 6.15
C ASP A 58 19.63 12.01 5.20
N GLU A 59 19.89 11.08 4.27
CA GLU A 59 18.88 10.56 3.34
C GLU A 59 17.75 9.82 4.06
N ARG A 60 18.08 9.06 5.12
CA ARG A 60 17.05 8.40 5.94
C ARG A 60 16.22 9.40 6.71
N GLU A 61 16.86 10.41 7.29
CA GLU A 61 16.16 11.47 8.03
C GLU A 61 15.22 12.27 7.12
N ASP A 62 15.66 12.61 5.92
CA ASP A 62 14.85 13.27 4.88
C ASP A 62 13.66 12.41 4.44
N TYR A 63 13.87 11.10 4.23
CA TYR A 63 12.79 10.18 3.82
C TYR A 63 11.69 10.04 4.88
N PHE A 64 12.08 9.89 6.14
CA PHE A 64 11.10 9.73 7.22
C PHE A 64 10.44 11.07 7.58
N ASP A 65 11.07 12.21 7.30
CA ASP A 65 10.60 13.57 7.60
C ASP A 65 10.06 13.72 9.04
N GLY A 66 10.73 13.05 9.99
CA GLY A 66 10.32 13.04 11.41
C GLY A 66 9.17 12.08 11.77
N THR A 67 8.63 11.32 10.82
CA THR A 67 7.69 10.21 11.04
C THR A 67 8.44 9.01 11.64
N ASP A 68 7.80 8.28 12.56
CA ASP A 68 8.45 7.12 13.17
C ASP A 68 8.67 6.00 12.14
N PRO A 69 9.91 5.49 11.97
CA PRO A 69 10.23 4.48 10.97
C PRO A 69 9.53 3.14 11.23
N ALA A 70 9.07 2.86 12.46
CA ALA A 70 8.31 1.65 12.76
C ALA A 70 6.88 1.68 12.19
N LEU A 71 6.40 2.84 11.75
CA LEU A 71 5.11 2.97 11.05
C LEU A 71 5.20 2.58 9.58
N PHE A 72 6.42 2.62 9.01
CA PHE A 72 6.65 2.24 7.63
C PHE A 72 6.71 0.72 7.53
N VAL A 73 5.85 0.17 6.69
CA VAL A 73 5.74 -1.26 6.42
C VAL A 73 5.74 -1.49 4.92
N THR A 74 6.29 -2.61 4.49
CA THR A 74 6.25 -3.03 3.09
C THR A 74 5.16 -4.06 2.89
N ALA A 75 4.37 -3.91 1.84
CA ALA A 75 3.27 -4.80 1.53
C ALA A 75 3.11 -5.06 0.03
N LEU A 76 2.44 -6.15 -0.30
CA LEU A 76 1.94 -6.45 -1.64
C LEU A 76 0.44 -6.18 -1.66
N ILE A 77 -0.04 -5.43 -2.66
CA ILE A 77 -1.46 -5.07 -2.79
C ILE A 77 -1.99 -5.62 -4.10
N ALA A 78 -3.12 -6.30 -4.03
CA ALA A 78 -3.78 -6.93 -5.17
C ALA A 78 -5.24 -6.51 -5.26
N CYS A 79 -5.58 -5.78 -6.32
CA CYS A 79 -6.97 -5.50 -6.66
C CYS A 79 -7.73 -6.82 -6.95
N GLU A 80 -8.89 -6.99 -6.31
CA GLU A 80 -9.72 -8.18 -6.50
C GLU A 80 -10.35 -8.23 -7.88
N ALA A 81 -10.63 -7.06 -8.47
CA ALA A 81 -11.14 -6.98 -9.83
C ALA A 81 -10.15 -7.57 -10.85
N LYS A 82 -10.69 -8.09 -11.95
CA LYS A 82 -9.86 -8.70 -12.99
C LYS A 82 -9.16 -7.63 -13.82
N PRO A 83 -7.87 -7.80 -14.15
CA PRO A 83 -7.17 -6.90 -15.06
C PRO A 83 -7.92 -6.75 -16.39
N GLY A 84 -8.08 -5.51 -16.84
CA GLY A 84 -8.87 -5.16 -18.02
C GLY A 84 -10.37 -4.92 -17.77
N SER A 85 -10.84 -5.09 -16.53
CA SER A 85 -12.19 -4.65 -16.12
C SER A 85 -12.19 -3.16 -15.77
N LYS A 86 -13.36 -2.50 -15.84
CA LYS A 86 -13.50 -1.09 -15.43
C LYS A 86 -13.22 -0.83 -13.95
N ALA A 87 -13.40 -1.85 -13.11
CA ALA A 87 -13.13 -1.80 -11.68
C ALA A 87 -11.69 -2.17 -11.32
N PHE A 88 -10.84 -2.47 -12.32
CA PHE A 88 -9.43 -2.76 -12.04
C PHE A 88 -8.67 -1.46 -11.81
N PHE A 89 -7.99 -1.40 -10.67
CA PHE A 89 -7.12 -0.30 -10.29
C PHE A 89 -5.77 -0.83 -9.82
N ALA A 90 -4.79 0.06 -9.76
CA ALA A 90 -3.50 -0.18 -9.12
C ALA A 90 -3.25 0.97 -8.14
N PRO A 91 -2.88 0.68 -6.89
CA PRO A 91 -2.50 1.72 -5.95
C PRO A 91 -1.31 2.53 -6.46
N GLN A 92 -1.28 3.79 -6.09
CA GLN A 92 -0.20 4.75 -6.35
C GLN A 92 0.17 5.50 -5.06
N ALA A 93 1.33 6.15 -5.08
CA ALA A 93 1.73 7.06 -4.01
C ALA A 93 0.66 8.14 -3.79
N GLY A 94 0.28 8.39 -2.54
CA GLY A 94 -0.82 9.30 -2.19
C GLY A 94 -2.17 8.61 -1.94
N ASP A 95 -2.35 7.36 -2.35
CA ASP A 95 -3.58 6.62 -2.05
C ASP A 95 -3.65 6.26 -0.55
N LEU A 96 -4.88 6.09 -0.06
CA LEU A 96 -5.19 5.58 1.26
C LEU A 96 -5.65 4.13 1.16
N LEU A 97 -5.29 3.31 2.14
CA LEU A 97 -5.66 1.92 2.23
C LEU A 97 -6.26 1.63 3.60
N ALA A 98 -7.53 1.20 3.61
CA ALA A 98 -8.21 0.76 4.81
C ALA A 98 -8.18 -0.77 4.87
N ALA A 99 -7.34 -1.35 5.73
CA ALA A 99 -7.24 -2.80 5.90
C ALA A 99 -8.11 -3.27 7.07
N MET A 100 -8.79 -4.41 6.91
CA MET A 100 -9.49 -5.07 8.01
C MET A 100 -8.55 -6.04 8.72
N ASN A 101 -8.08 -5.68 9.92
CA ASN A 101 -7.26 -6.55 10.75
C ASN A 101 -7.97 -6.89 12.07
N ALA A 102 -8.11 -8.19 12.36
CA ALA A 102 -8.72 -8.68 13.60
C ALA A 102 -10.08 -8.02 13.95
N GLY A 103 -10.85 -7.62 12.94
CA GLY A 103 -12.16 -6.97 13.09
C GLY A 103 -12.10 -5.46 13.35
N LYS A 104 -10.94 -4.83 13.18
CA LYS A 104 -10.75 -3.36 13.20
C LYS A 104 -10.29 -2.88 11.83
N VAL A 105 -10.66 -1.65 11.50
CA VAL A 105 -10.11 -0.96 10.32
C VAL A 105 -8.81 -0.31 10.75
N GLU A 106 -7.75 -0.59 10.01
CA GLU A 106 -6.45 0.05 10.14
C GLU A 106 -6.20 0.87 8.87
N MET A 107 -5.96 2.16 9.04
CA MET A 107 -5.69 3.08 7.95
C MET A 107 -4.19 3.09 7.64
N TYR A 108 -3.87 3.07 6.35
CA TYR A 108 -2.51 3.15 5.85
C TYR A 108 -2.44 4.15 4.71
N PHE A 109 -1.36 4.93 4.67
CA PHE A 109 -1.04 5.82 3.56
C PHE A 109 -0.02 5.14 2.64
N VAL A 110 -0.28 5.14 1.33
CA VAL A 110 0.66 4.61 0.33
C VAL A 110 1.73 5.67 0.07
N CYS A 111 2.93 5.44 0.62
CA CYS A 111 4.06 6.35 0.47
C CYS A 111 4.66 6.24 -0.95
N GLU A 112 4.97 5.02 -1.38
CA GLU A 112 5.51 4.78 -2.72
C GLU A 112 5.23 3.37 -3.23
N ARG A 113 5.41 3.22 -4.55
CA ARG A 113 5.37 1.94 -5.26
C ARG A 113 6.78 1.57 -5.71
N LEU A 114 7.26 0.42 -5.23
CA LEU A 114 8.53 -0.18 -5.57
C LEU A 114 8.32 -1.25 -6.65
N ASP A 115 8.84 -1.04 -7.86
CA ASP A 115 8.81 -2.04 -8.93
C ASP A 115 10.16 -2.77 -9.00
N ASP A 116 10.14 -4.08 -8.82
CA ASP A 116 11.31 -4.95 -8.86
C ASP A 116 11.11 -6.12 -9.84
N GLU A 117 12.15 -6.92 -10.08
CA GLU A 117 12.08 -8.15 -10.88
C GLU A 117 10.99 -9.12 -10.40
N ASN A 118 10.65 -9.09 -9.11
CA ASN A 118 9.58 -9.89 -8.53
C ASN A 118 8.18 -9.28 -8.66
N GLY A 119 8.03 -8.09 -9.26
CA GLY A 119 6.77 -7.37 -9.40
C GLY A 119 6.69 -6.13 -8.51
N SER A 120 5.50 -5.55 -8.39
CA SER A 120 5.31 -4.33 -7.59
C SER A 120 5.02 -4.62 -6.12
N SER A 121 5.72 -3.90 -5.25
CA SER A 121 5.50 -3.81 -3.81
C SER A 121 5.26 -2.35 -3.41
N TYR A 122 4.76 -2.13 -2.20
CA TYR A 122 4.32 -0.83 -1.74
C TYR A 122 4.87 -0.55 -0.35
N VAL A 123 5.33 0.68 -0.14
CA VAL A 123 5.66 1.17 1.20
C VAL A 123 4.43 1.90 1.73
N LEU A 124 3.96 1.45 2.88
CA LEU A 124 2.79 1.97 3.56
C LEU A 124 3.19 2.58 4.89
N ILE A 125 2.56 3.68 5.27
CA ILE A 125 2.69 4.28 6.60
C ILE A 125 1.40 3.99 7.34
N ARG A 126 1.49 3.31 8.48
CA ARG A 126 0.33 3.08 9.34
C ARG A 126 -0.08 4.38 10.01
N ASP A 127 -1.36 4.72 9.90
CA ASP A 127 -1.92 5.85 10.62
C ASP A 127 -2.19 5.45 12.08
N GLU A 128 -1.58 6.17 13.03
CA GLU A 128 -1.75 5.91 14.46
C GLU A 128 -2.97 6.61 15.08
N ASP A 129 -3.73 7.42 14.33
CA ASP A 129 -4.89 8.18 14.83
C ASP A 129 -6.15 7.30 15.02
N THR A 130 -5.98 5.98 15.10
CA THR A 130 -7.10 5.06 15.33
C THR A 130 -7.40 4.95 16.84
N ASP A 131 -8.08 5.96 17.40
CA ASP A 131 -8.65 5.96 18.78
C ASP A 131 -9.78 4.91 18.96
#